data_AF-A0A7Y3MIY1-F1
#
_entry.id   AF-A0A7Y3MIY1-F1
#
_cell.length_a   1.000
_cell.length_b   1.000
_cell.length_c   1.000
_cell.angle_alpha   90.00
_cell.angle_beta   90.00
_cell.angle_gamma   90.00
#
_symmetry.space_group_name_H-M   'P 1'
#
loop_
_entity.id
_entity.type
_entity.pdbx_description
1 polymer ?
#
loop_
_entity_poly.entity_id
_entity_poly.type
_entity_poly.pdbx_seq_one_letter_code
_entity_poly.pdbx_strand_id
1 'polypeptide(L)'
;MNQFQVKQNKFSEHRVVQDNHEQALQDGEVMAKVESFAFTANNITYAVAGDMIGYWKFFPPIGNDADGWGVIPVWGFAEITESKVDGVSKGDRLFGYWP
;
A
#
# COMPACT_ATOMS: atom_id res chain seq x y z
N MET A 1 0.45 -5.67 10.18
CA MET A 1 0.70 -4.53 9.25
C MET A 1 -0.27 -3.40 9.54
N ASN A 2 0.11 -2.13 9.45
CA ASN A 2 -0.83 -1.01 9.57
C ASN A 2 -1.18 -0.49 8.18
N GLN A 3 -2.45 -0.18 7.92
CA GLN A 3 -2.89 0.40 6.66
C GLN A 3 -3.56 1.76 6.90
N PHE A 4 -3.04 2.80 6.25
CA PHE A 4 -3.66 4.13 6.24
C PHE A 4 -4.73 4.17 5.15
N GLN A 5 -5.99 4.27 5.56
CA GLN A 5 -7.13 4.27 4.66
C GLN A 5 -7.80 5.64 4.67
N VAL A 6 -8.26 6.08 3.50
CA VAL A 6 -9.05 7.30 3.30
C VAL A 6 -10.43 6.94 2.76
N LYS A 7 -11.43 7.77 3.06
CA LYS A 7 -12.77 7.57 2.53
C LYS A 7 -12.85 8.08 1.09
N GLN A 8 -13.28 7.22 0.16
CA GLN A 8 -13.22 7.50 -1.29
C GLN A 8 -14.05 8.72 -1.73
N ASN A 9 -15.10 9.08 -0.98
CA ASN A 9 -15.93 10.25 -1.27
C ASN A 9 -15.65 11.45 -0.36
N LYS A 10 -14.69 11.35 0.58
CA LYS A 10 -14.35 12.41 1.53
C LYS A 10 -12.93 12.22 2.07
N PHE A 11 -11.92 12.60 1.28
CA PHE A 11 -10.50 12.31 1.56
C PHE A 11 -9.95 12.87 2.88
N SER A 12 -10.64 13.84 3.50
CA SER A 12 -10.28 14.33 4.84
C SER A 12 -10.60 13.32 5.95
N GLU A 13 -11.54 12.40 5.72
CA GLU A 13 -11.84 11.30 6.64
C GLU A 13 -10.85 10.15 6.37
N HIS A 14 -10.08 9.80 7.40
CA HIS A 14 -9.04 8.79 7.35
C HIS A 14 -9.05 7.92 8.60
N ARG A 15 -8.46 6.72 8.51
CA ARG A 15 -8.27 5.80 9.63
C ARG A 15 -6.99 5.00 9.44
N VAL A 16 -6.47 4.46 10.54
CA VAL A 16 -5.44 3.43 10.51
C VAL A 16 -6.08 2.12 10.92
N VAL A 17 -6.05 1.13 10.03
CA VAL A 17 -6.52 -0.24 10.32
C VAL A 17 -5.31 -1.11 10.59
N GLN A 18 -5.34 -1.85 11.69
CA GLN A 18 -4.30 -2.80 12.02
C GLN A 18 -4.68 -4.18 11.49
N ASP A 19 -3.79 -4.77 10.70
CA ASP A 19 -3.78 -6.19 10.39
C ASP A 19 -2.88 -6.91 11.38
N ASN A 20 -3.45 -7.80 12.19
CA ASN A 20 -2.68 -8.62 13.13
C ASN A 20 -2.38 -10.01 12.56
N HIS A 21 -2.66 -10.25 11.27
CA HIS A 21 -2.32 -11.49 10.62
C HIS A 21 -0.85 -11.47 10.17
N GLU A 22 -0.04 -12.34 10.75
CA GLU A 22 1.22 -12.76 10.16
C GLU A 22 0.92 -13.70 9.00
N GLN A 23 0.88 -13.17 7.79
CA GLN A 23 0.76 -14.00 6.59
C GLN A 23 2.15 -14.51 6.19
N ALA A 24 2.27 -15.83 6.12
CA ALA A 24 3.43 -16.46 5.51
C ALA A 24 3.42 -16.14 4.00
N LEU A 25 4.59 -15.73 3.47
CA LEU A 25 4.75 -15.49 2.04
C LEU A 25 4.39 -16.73 1.22
N GLN A 26 3.63 -16.53 0.15
CA GLN A 26 3.37 -17.53 -0.87
C GLN A 26 4.43 -17.48 -1.98
N ASP A 27 4.46 -18.51 -2.81
CA ASP A 27 5.38 -18.57 -3.94
C ASP A 27 5.10 -17.41 -4.91
N GLY A 28 6.13 -16.68 -5.33
CA GLY A 28 5.96 -15.49 -6.15
C GLY A 28 5.74 -14.18 -5.37
N GLU A 29 5.78 -14.20 -4.03
CA GLU A 29 5.60 -13.02 -3.19
C GLU A 29 6.91 -12.55 -2.52
N VAL A 30 6.94 -11.26 -2.15
CA VAL A 30 7.99 -10.66 -1.32
C VAL A 30 7.37 -9.90 -0.16
N MET A 31 8.09 -9.86 0.97
CA MET A 31 7.77 -8.98 2.08
C MET A 31 8.67 -7.75 1.99
N ALA A 32 8.05 -6.58 1.87
CA ALA A 32 8.76 -5.31 1.76
C ALA A 32 8.46 -4.42 2.96
N LYS A 33 9.51 -3.82 3.54
CA LYS A 33 9.40 -2.81 4.59
C LYS A 33 9.66 -1.44 3.98
N VAL A 34 8.60 -0.61 3.91
CA VAL A 34 8.73 0.79 3.49
C VAL A 34 9.63 1.53 4.48
N GLU A 35 10.76 2.05 4.00
CA GLU A 35 11.73 2.80 4.79
C GLU A 35 11.43 4.31 4.76
N SER A 36 11.02 4.82 3.60
CA SER A 36 10.71 6.23 3.40
C SER A 36 9.75 6.41 2.22
N PHE A 37 8.91 7.44 2.28
CA PHE A 37 7.97 7.76 1.24
C PHE A 37 7.67 9.26 1.20
N ALA A 38 7.20 9.73 0.04
CA ALA A 38 6.73 11.09 -0.13
C ALA A 38 5.20 11.14 -0.07
N PHE A 39 4.68 11.98 0.83
CA PHE A 39 3.25 12.30 0.88
C PHE A 39 3.05 13.79 0.63
N THR A 40 2.43 14.11 -0.50
CA THR A 40 2.34 15.47 -1.04
C THR A 40 0.94 15.73 -1.61
N ALA A 41 0.69 16.94 -2.09
CA ALA A 41 -0.55 17.26 -2.81
C ALA A 41 -0.78 16.34 -4.04
N ASN A 42 0.27 15.74 -4.61
CA ASN A 42 0.12 14.82 -5.73
C ASN A 42 -0.72 13.58 -5.37
N ASN A 43 -0.64 13.09 -4.13
CA ASN A 43 -1.39 11.92 -3.69
C ASN A 43 -2.92 12.13 -3.72
N ILE A 44 -3.39 13.38 -3.60
CA ILE A 44 -4.81 13.71 -3.79
C ILE A 44 -5.25 13.43 -5.23
N THR A 45 -4.36 13.62 -6.21
CA THR A 45 -4.69 13.33 -7.62
C THR A 45 -4.90 11.83 -7.84
N TYR A 46 -4.16 10.96 -7.13
CA TYR A 46 -4.38 9.52 -7.17
C TYR A 46 -5.73 9.14 -6.59
N ALA A 47 -6.16 9.81 -5.52
CA ALA A 47 -7.47 9.60 -4.91
C ALA A 47 -8.61 10.05 -5.84
N VAL A 48 -8.50 11.25 -6.44
CA VAL A 48 -9.50 11.78 -7.39
C VAL A 48 -9.60 10.90 -8.64
N ALA A 49 -8.45 10.46 -9.17
CA ALA A 49 -8.40 9.60 -10.35
C ALA A 49 -8.54 8.10 -10.01
N GLY A 50 -8.89 7.76 -8.76
CA GLY A 50 -8.83 6.40 -8.25
C GLY A 50 -9.71 5.42 -9.00
N ASP A 51 -10.93 5.83 -9.37
CA ASP A 51 -11.85 5.00 -10.16
C ASP A 51 -11.50 5.00 -11.66
N MET A 52 -11.02 6.13 -12.18
CA MET A 52 -10.72 6.31 -13.61
C MET A 52 -9.47 5.54 -14.05
N ILE A 53 -8.41 5.61 -13.24
CA ILE A 53 -7.10 5.01 -13.52
C ILE A 53 -6.94 3.68 -12.76
N GLY A 54 -7.74 3.45 -11.73
CA GLY A 54 -7.70 2.22 -10.94
C GLY A 54 -6.69 2.27 -9.80
N TYR A 55 -6.27 3.45 -9.31
CA TYR A 55 -5.34 3.54 -8.18
C TYR A 55 -5.86 2.84 -6.91
N TRP A 56 -7.18 2.80 -6.71
CA TRP A 56 -7.80 2.04 -5.61
C TRP A 56 -7.54 0.53 -5.67
N LYS A 57 -7.17 0.01 -6.84
CA LYS A 57 -6.93 -1.42 -7.07
C LYS A 57 -5.48 -1.82 -6.81
N PHE A 58 -4.56 -0.87 -6.67
CA PHE A 58 -3.15 -1.19 -6.40
C PHE A 58 -3.02 -1.85 -5.03
N PHE A 59 -3.70 -1.29 -4.03
CA PHE A 59 -3.66 -1.75 -2.65
C PHE A 59 -5.09 -1.78 -2.08
N PRO A 60 -5.77 -2.94 -2.12
CA PRO A 60 -7.11 -3.07 -1.58
C PRO A 60 -7.17 -2.76 -0.07
N PRO A 61 -8.22 -2.06 0.41
CA PRO A 61 -8.40 -1.81 1.83
C PRO A 61 -8.69 -3.11 2.58
N ILE A 62 -8.13 -3.25 3.78
CA ILE A 62 -8.37 -4.39 4.68
C ILE A 62 -9.43 -4.08 5.75
N GLY A 63 -9.95 -5.13 6.39
CA GLY A 63 -10.91 -5.06 7.51
C GLY A 63 -12.37 -5.27 7.09
N ASN A 64 -13.22 -5.61 8.06
CA ASN A 64 -14.62 -5.99 7.81
C ASN A 64 -15.49 -4.83 7.27
N ASP A 65 -15.13 -3.58 7.58
CA ASP A 65 -15.84 -2.38 7.15
C ASP A 65 -15.02 -1.60 6.09
N ALA A 66 -14.40 -2.32 5.14
CA ALA A 66 -13.53 -1.76 4.11
C ALA A 66 -14.29 -1.03 2.98
N ASP A 67 -15.59 -1.29 2.83
CA ASP A 67 -16.41 -0.66 1.79
C ASP A 67 -16.41 0.87 1.87
N GLY A 68 -16.17 1.52 0.74
CA GLY A 68 -16.06 2.99 0.64
C GLY A 68 -14.73 3.57 1.14
N TRP A 69 -13.78 2.73 1.55
CA TRP A 69 -12.42 3.11 1.89
C TRP A 69 -11.45 2.77 0.76
N GLY A 70 -10.30 3.45 0.74
CA GLY A 70 -9.24 3.20 -0.22
C GLY A 70 -7.88 3.50 0.38
N VAL A 71 -6.85 2.95 -0.25
CA VAL A 71 -5.45 3.19 0.10
C VAL A 71 -4.85 4.03 -1.02
N ILE A 72 -4.31 5.19 -0.66
CA ILE A 72 -3.64 6.05 -1.64
C ILE A 72 -2.19 5.58 -1.75
N PRO A 73 -1.72 5.15 -2.93
CA PRO A 73 -0.34 4.73 -3.08
C PRO A 73 0.62 5.91 -2.88
N VAL A 74 1.80 5.61 -2.35
CA VAL A 74 2.89 6.58 -2.17
C VAL A 74 4.12 6.14 -2.95
N TRP A 75 4.86 7.09 -3.52
CA TRP A 75 6.20 6.82 -4.03
C TRP A 75 7.19 6.76 -2.88
N GLY A 76 8.01 5.72 -2.84
CA GLY A 76 8.97 5.54 -1.76
C GLY A 76 9.97 4.42 -2.01
N PHE A 77 10.86 4.25 -1.03
CA PHE A 77 11.83 3.16 -0.98
C PHE A 77 11.39 2.13 0.05
N ALA A 78 11.45 0.85 -0.34
CA ALA A 78 11.25 -0.27 0.58
C ALA A 78 12.41 -1.27 0.47
N GLU A 79 12.79 -1.83 1.61
CA GLU A 79 13.74 -2.95 1.71
C GLU A 79 12.96 -4.27 1.66
N ILE A 80 13.43 -5.23 0.86
CA ILE A 80 12.91 -6.59 0.87
C ILE A 80 13.41 -7.33 2.11
N THR A 81 12.51 -7.67 3.03
CA THR A 81 12.86 -8.36 4.28
C THR A 81 12.79 -9.89 4.17
N GLU A 82 12.01 -10.39 3.21
CA GLU A 82 11.86 -11.80 2.87
C GLU A 82 11.40 -11.93 1.40
N SER A 83 11.82 -12.99 0.69
CA SER A 83 11.49 -13.18 -0.73
C SER A 83 11.31 -14.65 -1.08
N LYS A 84 10.29 -14.93 -1.90
CA LYS A 84 10.08 -16.20 -2.62
C LYS A 84 10.07 -15.99 -4.14
N VAL A 85 10.76 -14.95 -4.62
CA VAL A 85 10.82 -14.57 -6.03
C VAL A 85 12.25 -14.68 -6.53
N ASP A 86 12.48 -15.44 -7.60
CA ASP A 86 13.78 -15.49 -8.26
C ASP A 86 14.12 -14.11 -8.85
N GLY A 87 15.33 -13.63 -8.55
CA GLY A 87 15.82 -12.32 -8.99
C GLY A 87 15.49 -11.15 -8.08
N VAL A 88 14.79 -11.37 -6.95
CA VAL A 88 14.59 -10.37 -5.89
C VAL A 88 15.08 -10.95 -4.57
N SER A 89 16.12 -10.37 -4.00
CA SER A 89 16.81 -10.87 -2.82
C SER A 89 16.43 -10.09 -1.56
N LYS A 90 16.50 -10.76 -0.41
CA LYS A 90 16.46 -10.07 0.88
C LYS A 90 17.58 -9.03 0.96
N GLY A 91 17.25 -7.82 1.39
CA GLY A 91 18.14 -6.66 1.44
C GLY A 91 18.10 -5.78 0.19
N ASP A 92 17.44 -6.22 -0.89
CA ASP A 92 17.23 -5.37 -2.07
C ASP A 92 16.37 -4.15 -1.70
N ARG A 93 16.68 -3.01 -2.33
CA ARG A 93 15.93 -1.77 -2.17
C ARG A 93 15.22 -1.41 -3.45
N LEU A 94 13.90 -1.34 -3.37
CA LEU A 94 13.04 -1.04 -4.51
C LEU A 94 12.41 0.34 -4.37
N PHE A 95 12.38 1.09 -5.46
CA PHE A 95 11.65 2.34 -5.58
C PHE A 95 10.36 2.11 -6.38
N GLY A 96 9.22 2.54 -5.85
CA GLY A 96 7.94 2.22 -6.45
C GLY A 96 6.74 2.81 -5.70
N TYR A 97 5.55 2.38 -6.10
CA TYR A 97 4.32 2.60 -5.36
C TYR A 97 4.22 1.63 -4.20
N TRP A 98 3.87 2.14 -3.02
CA TRP A 98 3.65 1.38 -1.79
C TRP A 98 2.32 1.77 -1.13
N PRO A 99 1.71 0.88 -0.33
CA PRO A 99 0.46 1.15 0.40
C PRO A 99 0.65 2.14 1.56
#